data_AF-A0A087NA28-F1
#
_entry.id   AF-A0A087NA28-F1
#
_cell.length_a   1.000
_cell.length_b   1.000
_cell.length_c   1.000
_cell.angle_alpha   90.00
_cell.angle_beta   90.00
_cell.angle_gamma   90.00
#
_symmetry.space_group_name_H-M   'P 1'
#
loop_
_entity.id
_entity.type
_entity.pdbx_description
1 polymer ?
#
loop_
_entity_poly.entity_id
_entity_poly.type
_entity_poly.pdbx_seq_one_letter_code
_entity_poly.pdbx_strand_id
1 'polypeptide(L)'
;MQYALVFAKILPGVCAEMVPKGGDFSPAMLGRGKAEPDMILAPPRPGIYVRGTETVDQILKAALDVLIDEGADAFTLRRIAARCDMKVGNVSYHFPRKEMLIQVMLDELVESYGSVLDQTVRKPGLTAEERLRRIILLCLDDIQTKRTTHLFTELWALANHSDFVADRVRAFYQRVHDAIGEYVAQLNPALSPDDVHSVALFISASMEGSTPFLGHGKPWAHKMPAFTALAATSFIHLAKTVTARDIAGLISETA
;
A
#
# COMPACT_ATOMS: atom_id res chain seq x y z
N MET A 1 7.82 11.72 14.50
CA MET A 1 6.97 12.91 14.27
C MET A 1 7.11 13.52 12.86
N GLN A 2 8.18 13.25 12.11
CA GLN A 2 8.39 13.84 10.77
C GLN A 2 7.77 13.03 9.60
N TYR A 3 7.43 11.75 9.80
CA TYR A 3 6.83 10.89 8.76
C TYR A 3 5.29 10.98 8.68
N ALA A 4 4.62 11.32 9.79
CA ALA A 4 3.16 11.52 9.81
C ALA A 4 2.68 12.68 8.91
N LEU A 5 3.55 13.68 8.66
CA LEU A 5 3.24 14.81 7.79
C LEU A 5 3.29 14.47 6.29
N VAL A 6 3.97 13.39 5.90
CA VAL A 6 4.05 12.96 4.49
C VAL A 6 2.71 12.33 4.07
N PHE A 7 2.08 11.53 4.94
CA PHE A 7 0.77 10.95 4.68
C PHE A 7 -0.36 11.99 4.61
N ALA A 8 -0.27 13.08 5.38
CA ALA A 8 -1.25 14.17 5.35
C ALA A 8 -1.29 14.94 4.01
N LYS A 9 -0.23 14.84 3.18
CA LYS A 9 -0.15 15.56 1.89
C LYS A 9 -0.66 14.77 0.69
N ILE A 10 -0.84 13.46 0.80
CA ILE A 10 -1.09 12.59 -0.37
C ILE A 10 -2.58 12.35 -0.62
N LEU A 11 -3.46 12.63 0.35
CA LEU A 11 -4.92 12.64 0.18
C LEU A 11 -5.54 13.81 0.97
N PRO A 12 -5.78 14.98 0.35
CA PRO A 12 -6.26 16.18 1.06
C PRO A 12 -7.69 16.07 1.64
N GLY A 13 -8.36 14.93 1.50
CA GLY A 13 -9.77 14.76 1.88
C GLY A 13 -10.05 14.12 3.24
N VAL A 14 -9.06 13.68 4.03
CA VAL A 14 -9.30 12.88 5.25
C VAL A 14 -8.67 13.46 6.54
N CYS A 15 -7.92 14.55 6.46
CA CYS A 15 -7.39 15.25 7.64
C CYS A 15 -7.79 16.73 7.62
N ALA A 16 -9.06 17.00 7.92
CA ALA A 16 -9.57 18.35 8.08
C ALA A 16 -10.08 18.58 9.50
N GLU A 17 -9.19 18.49 10.49
CA GLU A 17 -9.34 19.20 11.76
C GLU A 17 -7.95 19.38 12.37
N MET A 18 -7.65 20.63 12.76
CA MET A 18 -6.37 21.13 13.30
C MET A 18 -5.33 21.60 12.25
N VAL A 19 -5.46 22.86 11.81
CA VAL A 19 -4.41 23.93 11.67
C VAL A 19 -4.99 25.10 10.83
N PRO A 20 -4.66 26.40 11.12
CA PRO A 20 -5.43 27.56 10.66
C PRO A 20 -5.15 28.01 9.22
N LYS A 21 -6.14 28.71 8.63
CA LYS A 21 -6.20 29.18 7.23
C LYS A 21 -5.21 30.31 6.90
N GLY A 22 -4.65 30.26 5.68
CA GLY A 22 -4.20 31.45 4.94
C GLY A 22 -3.26 31.18 3.76
N GLY A 23 -3.60 31.66 2.55
CA GLY A 23 -2.65 32.03 1.48
C GLY A 23 -2.84 31.39 0.09
N ASP A 24 -3.35 32.18 -0.86
CA ASP A 24 -3.53 31.93 -2.31
C ASP A 24 -2.27 31.52 -3.09
N PHE A 25 -2.40 30.64 -4.10
CA PHE A 25 -1.61 30.70 -5.35
C PHE A 25 -2.36 30.08 -6.55
N SER A 26 -2.29 30.75 -7.71
CA SER A 26 -2.95 30.42 -8.99
C SER A 26 -1.95 29.92 -10.05
N PRO A 27 -2.34 29.14 -11.10
CA PRO A 27 -1.42 28.35 -11.95
C PRO A 27 -1.31 28.81 -13.42
N ALA A 28 -0.21 28.44 -14.10
CA ALA A 28 -0.04 28.50 -15.58
C ALA A 28 0.93 27.38 -16.04
N MET A 29 0.56 26.41 -16.88
CA MET A 29 0.40 26.36 -18.37
C MET A 29 1.57 25.62 -19.07
N LEU A 30 1.27 25.07 -20.27
CA LEU A 30 2.09 24.35 -21.29
C LEU A 30 2.07 22.80 -21.21
N GLY A 31 1.85 22.01 -22.26
CA GLY A 31 1.68 22.25 -23.70
C GLY A 31 1.57 20.88 -24.43
N ARG A 32 0.85 20.81 -25.56
CA ARG A 32 0.50 19.57 -26.30
C ARG A 32 1.59 19.12 -27.29
N GLY A 33 1.77 17.80 -27.48
CA GLY A 33 2.51 17.17 -28.58
C GLY A 33 1.83 15.85 -29.01
N LYS A 34 1.81 15.57 -30.33
CA LYS A 34 1.02 14.52 -31.03
C LYS A 34 1.70 13.13 -31.07
N ALA A 35 0.90 12.10 -31.40
CA ALA A 35 1.15 10.65 -31.28
C ALA A 35 1.46 9.91 -32.60
N GLU A 36 2.03 8.69 -32.50
CA GLU A 36 1.97 7.56 -33.46
C GLU A 36 1.90 6.20 -32.70
N PRO A 37 1.42 5.10 -33.32
CA PRO A 37 0.52 4.12 -32.67
C PRO A 37 1.06 2.68 -32.52
N ASP A 38 0.20 1.85 -31.92
CA ASP A 38 0.24 0.38 -31.73
C ASP A 38 0.97 -0.21 -30.51
N MET A 39 0.33 -0.06 -29.35
CA MET A 39 0.28 -1.11 -28.31
C MET A 39 -1.13 -1.18 -27.74
N ILE A 40 -1.63 -2.41 -27.59
CA ILE A 40 -2.97 -2.81 -27.13
C ILE A 40 -3.33 -2.05 -25.84
N LEU A 41 -4.18 -1.04 -25.97
CA LEU A 41 -4.56 -0.14 -24.87
C LEU A 41 -5.52 -0.85 -23.92
N ALA A 42 -5.18 -0.87 -22.62
CA ALA A 42 -6.15 -1.11 -21.56
C ALA A 42 -7.36 -0.17 -21.72
N PRO A 43 -8.58 -0.58 -21.34
CA PRO A 43 -9.77 0.22 -21.58
C PRO A 43 -9.62 1.63 -20.96
N PRO A 44 -10.00 2.69 -21.69
CA PRO A 44 -9.81 4.06 -21.24
C PRO A 44 -10.56 4.30 -19.93
N ARG A 45 -9.89 4.92 -18.96
CA ARG A 45 -10.50 5.43 -17.74
C ARG A 45 -11.73 6.27 -18.13
N PRO A 46 -12.95 5.97 -17.66
CA PRO A 46 -14.09 6.84 -17.90
C PRO A 46 -13.88 8.15 -17.14
N GLY A 47 -13.49 9.22 -17.84
CA GLY A 47 -13.17 10.48 -17.17
C GLY A 47 -12.81 11.64 -18.09
N ILE A 48 -13.79 12.16 -18.86
CA ILE A 48 -13.82 13.59 -19.19
C ILE A 48 -15.24 14.10 -18.98
N TYR A 49 -15.65 14.21 -17.72
CA TYR A 49 -16.58 15.23 -17.24
C TYR A 49 -16.20 15.51 -15.79
N VAL A 50 -15.97 16.77 -15.45
CA VAL A 50 -15.50 17.24 -14.12
C VAL A 50 -16.42 16.76 -12.97
N ARG A 51 -17.69 16.45 -13.25
CA ARG A 51 -18.63 15.84 -12.30
C ARG A 51 -18.43 14.33 -12.06
N GLY A 52 -17.87 13.61 -13.03
CA GLY A 52 -17.69 12.16 -12.98
C GLY A 52 -16.53 11.76 -12.07
N THR A 53 -15.45 12.55 -12.03
CA THR A 53 -14.29 12.30 -11.16
C THR A 53 -14.62 12.57 -9.71
N GLU A 54 -15.25 13.71 -9.40
CA GLU A 54 -15.64 14.06 -8.02
C GLU A 54 -16.62 13.04 -7.42
N THR A 55 -17.56 12.54 -8.22
CA THR A 55 -18.52 11.51 -7.78
C THR A 55 -17.81 10.18 -7.50
N VAL A 56 -16.89 9.78 -8.37
CA VAL A 56 -16.09 8.56 -8.19
C VAL A 56 -15.24 8.66 -6.92
N ASP A 57 -14.56 9.79 -6.70
CA ASP A 57 -13.74 10.03 -5.51
C ASP A 57 -14.58 9.97 -4.22
N GLN A 58 -15.78 10.54 -4.23
CA GLN A 58 -16.71 10.45 -3.10
C GLN A 58 -17.13 9.01 -2.80
N ILE A 59 -17.40 8.22 -3.84
CA ILE A 59 -17.74 6.80 -3.69
C ILE A 59 -16.56 6.01 -3.13
N LEU A 60 -15.35 6.23 -3.66
CA LEU A 60 -14.13 5.53 -3.22
C LEU A 60 -13.78 5.88 -1.78
N LYS A 61 -13.87 7.16 -1.40
CA LYS A 61 -13.70 7.59 -0.01
C LYS A 61 -14.71 6.92 0.91
N ALA A 62 -15.99 6.90 0.52
CA ALA A 62 -17.02 6.23 1.31
C ALA A 62 -16.81 4.72 1.41
N ALA A 63 -16.32 4.08 0.35
CA ALA A 63 -15.96 2.66 0.34
C ALA A 63 -14.80 2.36 1.31
N LEU A 64 -13.76 3.19 1.26
CA LEU A 64 -12.60 3.10 2.16
C LEU A 64 -13.02 3.29 3.63
N ASP A 65 -13.84 4.31 3.92
CA ASP A 65 -14.37 4.56 5.26
C ASP A 65 -15.19 3.36 5.77
N VAL A 66 -16.06 2.78 4.93
CA VAL A 66 -16.84 1.59 5.31
C VAL A 66 -15.92 0.40 5.66
N LEU A 67 -14.87 0.13 4.88
CA LEU A 67 -13.93 -0.95 5.23
C LEU A 67 -13.21 -0.67 6.55
N ILE A 68 -12.68 0.55 6.74
CA ILE A 68 -11.87 0.87 7.91
C ILE A 68 -12.71 0.93 9.20
N ASP A 69 -13.91 1.49 9.12
CA ASP A 69 -14.75 1.77 10.30
C ASP A 69 -15.77 0.66 10.60
N GLU A 70 -16.21 -0.08 9.58
CA GLU A 70 -17.35 -1.00 9.70
C GLU A 70 -17.04 -2.44 9.25
N GLY A 71 -15.90 -2.67 8.58
CA GLY A 71 -15.42 -3.99 8.20
C GLY A 71 -15.98 -4.55 6.89
N ALA A 72 -15.46 -5.72 6.50
CA ALA A 72 -15.78 -6.41 5.25
C ALA A 72 -17.27 -6.80 5.13
N ASP A 73 -17.91 -7.16 6.24
CA ASP A 73 -19.33 -7.51 6.29
C ASP A 73 -20.24 -6.33 5.89
N ALA A 74 -19.87 -5.11 6.29
CA ALA A 74 -20.58 -3.90 5.94
C ALA A 74 -20.29 -3.43 4.51
N PHE A 75 -19.25 -3.96 3.85
CA PHE A 75 -18.80 -3.55 2.53
C PHE A 75 -19.76 -3.99 1.41
N THR A 76 -20.82 -3.20 1.21
CA THR A 76 -21.88 -3.42 0.24
C THR A 76 -22.20 -2.13 -0.51
N LEU A 77 -22.62 -2.22 -1.79
CA LEU A 77 -23.00 -1.03 -2.57
C LEU A 77 -24.09 -0.20 -1.90
N ARG A 78 -25.03 -0.86 -1.20
CA ARG A 78 -26.07 -0.17 -0.42
C ARG A 78 -25.49 0.64 0.74
N ARG A 79 -24.58 0.04 1.51
CA ARG A 79 -23.97 0.72 2.65
C ARG A 79 -23.09 1.88 2.22
N ILE A 80 -22.33 1.69 1.15
CA ILE A 80 -21.46 2.71 0.54
C ILE A 80 -22.30 3.87 0.03
N ALA A 81 -23.38 3.58 -0.70
CA ALA A 81 -24.32 4.61 -1.17
C ALA A 81 -24.91 5.43 -0.01
N ALA A 82 -25.30 4.78 1.09
CA ALA A 82 -25.75 5.47 2.29
C ALA A 82 -24.63 6.32 2.93
N ARG A 83 -23.37 5.87 2.90
CA ARG A 83 -22.22 6.59 3.47
C ARG A 83 -21.86 7.86 2.68
N CYS A 84 -22.06 7.88 1.37
CA CYS A 84 -21.86 9.06 0.52
C CYS A 84 -23.14 9.83 0.16
N ASP A 85 -24.27 9.56 0.84
CA ASP A 85 -25.58 10.19 0.58
C ASP A 85 -26.05 10.10 -0.89
N MET A 86 -25.83 8.93 -1.50
CA MET A 86 -26.23 8.63 -2.87
C MET A 86 -27.28 7.51 -2.92
N LYS A 87 -28.05 7.49 -4.01
CA LYS A 87 -28.89 6.33 -4.34
C LYS A 87 -27.99 5.17 -4.77
N VAL A 88 -28.35 3.93 -4.40
CA VAL A 88 -27.61 2.71 -4.80
C VAL A 88 -27.43 2.62 -6.32
N GLY A 89 -28.44 3.04 -7.11
CA GLY A 89 -28.34 3.09 -8.56
C GLY A 89 -27.26 4.03 -9.10
N ASN A 90 -26.98 5.14 -8.40
CA ASN A 90 -25.88 6.04 -8.77
C ASN A 90 -24.52 5.37 -8.54
N VAL A 91 -24.34 4.75 -7.37
CA VAL A 91 -23.10 4.01 -7.07
C VAL A 91 -22.92 2.84 -8.03
N SER A 92 -23.98 2.08 -8.30
CA SER A 92 -23.93 0.91 -9.19
C SER A 92 -23.69 1.28 -10.65
N TYR A 93 -24.05 2.49 -11.07
CA TYR A 93 -23.72 3.02 -12.40
C TYR A 93 -22.20 3.19 -12.58
N HIS A 94 -21.50 3.67 -11.54
CA HIS A 94 -20.04 3.81 -11.55
C HIS A 94 -19.31 2.51 -11.23
N PHE A 95 -19.85 1.73 -10.29
CA PHE A 95 -19.26 0.49 -9.78
C PHE A 95 -20.31 -0.63 -9.74
N PRO A 96 -20.50 -1.35 -10.86
CA PRO A 96 -21.50 -2.43 -10.94
C PRO A 96 -21.25 -3.58 -9.96
N ARG A 97 -20.01 -3.73 -9.50
CA ARG A 97 -19.58 -4.74 -8.53
C ARG A 97 -18.71 -4.09 -7.47
N LYS A 98 -18.91 -4.46 -6.20
CA LYS A 98 -18.14 -3.89 -5.08
C LYS A 98 -16.65 -4.20 -5.17
N GLU A 99 -16.27 -5.32 -5.78
CA GLU A 99 -14.87 -5.71 -5.91
C GLU A 99 -14.08 -4.75 -6.82
N MET A 100 -14.76 -4.04 -7.74
CA MET A 100 -14.12 -3.00 -8.56
C MET A 100 -13.62 -1.83 -7.70
N LEU A 101 -14.31 -1.51 -6.59
CA LEU A 101 -13.84 -0.51 -5.64
C LEU A 101 -12.54 -0.95 -4.98
N ILE A 102 -12.43 -2.24 -4.63
CA ILE A 102 -11.21 -2.80 -4.02
C ILE A 102 -10.03 -2.68 -4.97
N GLN A 103 -10.24 -3.00 -6.26
CA GLN A 103 -9.20 -2.82 -7.26
C GLN A 103 -8.72 -1.36 -7.32
N VAL A 104 -9.65 -0.40 -7.45
CA VAL A 104 -9.27 1.02 -7.56
C VAL A 104 -8.58 1.51 -6.29
N MET A 105 -9.07 1.14 -5.10
CA MET A 105 -8.43 1.48 -3.83
C MET A 105 -7.00 0.92 -3.72
N LEU A 106 -6.76 -0.33 -4.15
CA LEU A 106 -5.42 -0.91 -4.15
C LEU A 106 -4.49 -0.24 -5.17
N ASP A 107 -5.00 0.12 -6.35
CA ASP A 107 -4.24 0.87 -7.36
C ASP A 107 -3.82 2.25 -6.83
N GLU A 108 -4.73 2.97 -6.15
CA GLU A 108 -4.43 4.25 -5.48
C GLU A 108 -3.41 4.11 -4.36
N LEU A 109 -3.49 3.03 -3.56
CA LEU A 109 -2.48 2.76 -2.52
C LEU A 109 -1.11 2.56 -3.12
N VAL A 110 -1.01 1.82 -4.23
CA VAL A 110 0.28 1.63 -4.91
C VAL A 110 0.83 2.96 -5.39
N GLU A 111 0.02 3.79 -6.04
CA GLU A 111 0.47 5.09 -6.55
C GLU A 111 0.93 5.99 -5.39
N SER A 112 0.17 6.00 -4.29
CA SER A 112 0.51 6.72 -3.06
C SER A 112 1.85 6.26 -2.47
N TYR A 113 2.02 4.94 -2.24
CA TYR A 113 3.29 4.42 -1.70
C TYR A 113 4.45 4.61 -2.68
N GLY A 114 4.22 4.47 -3.99
CA GLY A 114 5.22 4.73 -5.02
C GLY A 114 5.76 6.16 -4.91
N SER A 115 4.87 7.15 -4.76
CA SER A 115 5.24 8.55 -4.56
C SER A 115 6.05 8.75 -3.27
N VAL A 116 5.67 8.09 -2.17
CA VAL A 116 6.45 8.13 -0.91
C VAL A 116 7.84 7.55 -1.11
N LEU A 117 7.97 6.41 -1.78
CA LEU A 117 9.26 5.78 -2.07
C LEU A 117 10.14 6.69 -2.92
N ASP A 118 9.60 7.34 -3.95
CA ASP A 118 10.34 8.28 -4.78
C ASP A 118 10.86 9.48 -3.97
N GLN A 119 10.02 10.01 -3.08
CA GLN A 119 10.35 11.16 -2.25
C GLN A 119 11.28 10.84 -1.08
N THR A 120 11.41 9.59 -0.64
CA THR A 120 12.09 9.26 0.62
C THR A 120 13.16 8.18 0.49
N VAL A 121 12.98 7.20 -0.40
CA VAL A 121 13.84 6.03 -0.56
C VAL A 121 14.70 6.15 -1.82
N ARG A 122 14.12 6.49 -2.97
CA ARG A 122 14.84 6.55 -4.26
C ARG A 122 15.68 7.81 -4.47
N LYS A 123 15.85 8.62 -3.42
CA LYS A 123 16.69 9.82 -3.44
C LYS A 123 18.16 9.50 -3.76
N PRO A 124 18.87 10.36 -4.51
CA PRO A 124 20.32 10.25 -4.69
C PRO A 124 21.07 10.29 -3.36
N GLY A 125 22.23 9.62 -3.29
CA GLY A 125 23.14 9.69 -2.15
C GLY A 125 22.83 8.74 -0.98
N LEU A 126 21.84 7.87 -1.10
CA LEU A 126 21.55 6.82 -0.12
C LEU A 126 22.11 5.48 -0.62
N THR A 127 22.74 4.72 0.28
CA THR A 127 23.15 3.34 -0.04
C THR A 127 21.94 2.40 -0.04
N ALA A 128 22.09 1.20 -0.62
CA ALA A 128 21.05 0.17 -0.58
C ALA A 128 20.62 -0.19 0.85
N GLU A 129 21.54 -0.12 1.82
CA GLU A 129 21.26 -0.40 3.22
C GLU A 129 20.34 0.68 3.84
N GLU A 130 20.66 1.96 3.65
CA GLU A 130 19.79 3.07 4.06
C GLU A 130 18.42 3.00 3.40
N ARG A 131 18.35 2.60 2.13
CA ARG A 131 17.09 2.49 1.38
C ARG A 131 16.20 1.38 1.94
N LEU A 132 16.72 0.17 2.11
CA LEU A 132 15.99 -0.93 2.71
C LEU A 132 15.56 -0.60 4.16
N ARG A 133 16.45 0.02 4.95
CA ARG A 133 16.12 0.48 6.30
C ARG A 133 14.96 1.46 6.29
N ARG A 134 14.93 2.43 5.36
CA ARG A 134 13.80 3.37 5.24
C ARG A 134 12.50 2.69 4.87
N ILE A 135 12.51 1.70 3.98
CA ILE A 135 11.30 0.92 3.67
C ILE A 135 10.77 0.25 4.94
N ILE A 136 11.64 -0.44 5.69
CA ILE A 136 11.24 -1.12 6.95
C ILE A 136 10.60 -0.13 7.93
N LEU A 137 11.21 1.03 8.12
CA LEU A 137 10.68 2.07 9.00
C LEU A 137 9.33 2.62 8.51
N LEU A 138 9.19 2.90 7.21
CA LEU A 138 7.95 3.38 6.62
C LEU A 138 6.81 2.37 6.77
N CYS A 139 7.07 1.09 6.53
CA CYS A 139 6.08 0.03 6.68
C CYS A 139 5.62 -0.09 8.14
N LEU A 140 6.53 -0.14 9.11
CA LEU A 140 6.19 -0.28 10.52
C LEU A 140 5.56 0.98 11.13
N ASP A 141 5.91 2.17 10.63
CA ASP A 141 5.22 3.42 10.96
C ASP A 141 3.78 3.40 10.42
N ASP A 142 3.60 2.95 9.17
CA ASP A 142 2.28 2.90 8.54
C ASP A 142 1.35 1.86 9.17
N ILE A 143 1.86 0.68 9.53
CA ILE A 143 1.12 -0.38 10.24
C ILE A 143 0.46 0.15 11.52
N GLN A 144 1.05 1.12 12.21
CA GLN A 144 0.46 1.70 13.44
C GLN A 144 -0.78 2.56 13.18
N THR A 145 -1.03 2.96 11.93
CA THR A 145 -2.18 3.80 11.59
C THR A 145 -3.46 2.97 11.62
N LYS A 146 -4.57 3.60 12.04
CA LYS A 146 -5.91 2.97 11.98
C LYS A 146 -6.22 2.50 10.56
N ARG A 147 -5.90 3.34 9.58
CA ARG A 147 -6.09 3.06 8.15
C ARG A 147 -5.47 1.72 7.78
N THR A 148 -4.16 1.57 7.97
CA THR A 148 -3.44 0.37 7.51
C THR A 148 -3.78 -0.84 8.35
N THR A 149 -3.85 -0.72 9.68
CA THR A 149 -4.20 -1.83 10.57
C THR A 149 -5.56 -2.44 10.20
N HIS A 150 -6.59 -1.61 10.01
CA HIS A 150 -7.93 -2.10 9.74
C HIS A 150 -8.07 -2.54 8.28
N LEU A 151 -7.64 -1.70 7.33
CA LEU A 151 -7.85 -1.96 5.90
C LEU A 151 -7.25 -3.29 5.46
N PHE A 152 -5.99 -3.58 5.81
CA PHE A 152 -5.35 -4.82 5.37
C PHE A 152 -5.95 -6.07 6.05
N THR A 153 -6.37 -5.95 7.31
CA THR A 153 -7.08 -7.04 8.00
C THR A 153 -8.36 -7.41 7.24
N GLU A 154 -9.15 -6.43 6.82
CA GLU A 154 -10.38 -6.66 6.05
C GLU A 154 -10.10 -7.14 4.62
N LEU A 155 -9.05 -6.63 3.97
CA LEU A 155 -8.66 -7.09 2.64
C LEU A 155 -8.21 -8.56 2.64
N TRP A 156 -7.46 -9.00 3.66
CA TRP A 156 -7.10 -10.40 3.82
C TRP A 156 -8.33 -11.28 4.08
N ALA A 157 -9.26 -10.83 4.91
CA ALA A 157 -10.51 -11.53 5.14
C ALA A 157 -11.33 -11.69 3.85
N LEU A 158 -11.44 -10.62 3.05
CA LEU A 158 -12.10 -10.65 1.74
C LEU A 158 -11.39 -11.57 0.74
N ALA A 159 -10.06 -11.58 0.73
CA ALA A 159 -9.25 -12.42 -0.15
C ALA A 159 -9.46 -13.93 0.12
N ASN A 160 -9.78 -14.33 1.36
CA ASN A 160 -10.10 -15.73 1.68
C ASN A 160 -11.38 -16.25 0.99
N HIS A 161 -12.22 -15.35 0.48
CA HIS A 161 -13.54 -15.68 -0.06
C HIS A 161 -13.76 -15.21 -1.50
N SER A 162 -12.77 -14.56 -2.11
CA SER A 162 -12.89 -14.01 -3.46
C SER A 162 -11.55 -14.04 -4.20
N ASP A 163 -11.45 -14.92 -5.20
CA ASP A 163 -10.26 -15.04 -6.06
C ASP A 163 -9.92 -13.70 -6.73
N PHE A 164 -10.94 -12.95 -7.14
CA PHE A 164 -10.74 -11.63 -7.72
C PHE A 164 -10.05 -10.66 -6.73
N VAL A 165 -10.46 -10.67 -5.45
CA VAL A 165 -9.81 -9.83 -4.43
C VAL A 165 -8.41 -10.37 -4.11
N ALA A 166 -8.26 -11.69 -3.97
CA ALA A 166 -6.98 -12.33 -3.72
C ALA A 166 -5.94 -11.99 -4.79
N ASP A 167 -6.32 -12.00 -6.07
CA ASP A 167 -5.43 -11.62 -7.17
C ASP A 167 -5.00 -10.15 -7.10
N ARG A 168 -5.90 -9.25 -6.66
CA ARG A 168 -5.57 -7.82 -6.49
C ARG A 168 -4.65 -7.58 -5.29
N VAL A 169 -4.91 -8.26 -4.17
CA VAL A 169 -4.03 -8.23 -3.00
C VAL A 169 -2.65 -8.80 -3.36
N ARG A 170 -2.58 -9.89 -4.13
CA ARG A 170 -1.32 -10.45 -4.63
C ARG A 170 -0.56 -9.46 -5.51
N ALA A 171 -1.23 -8.78 -6.43
CA ALA A 171 -0.61 -7.77 -7.28
C ALA A 171 -0.08 -6.57 -6.49
N PHE A 172 -0.78 -6.16 -5.43
CA PHE A 172 -0.29 -5.16 -4.48
C PHE A 172 1.01 -5.62 -3.81
N TYR A 173 1.01 -6.82 -3.22
CA TYR A 173 2.19 -7.35 -2.53
C TYR A 173 3.37 -7.63 -3.44
N GLN A 174 3.14 -8.02 -4.70
CA GLN A 174 4.21 -8.17 -5.67
C GLN A 174 5.02 -6.87 -5.78
N ARG A 175 4.36 -5.71 -5.84
CA ARG A 175 5.06 -4.42 -5.92
C ARG A 175 5.83 -4.08 -4.63
N VAL A 176 5.33 -4.49 -3.47
CA VAL A 176 6.04 -4.36 -2.19
C VAL A 176 7.28 -5.24 -2.17
N HIS A 177 7.14 -6.51 -2.56
CA HIS A 177 8.24 -7.47 -2.63
C HIS A 177 9.30 -7.04 -3.65
N ASP A 178 8.91 -6.51 -4.81
CA ASP A 178 9.83 -5.98 -5.81
C ASP A 178 10.65 -4.80 -5.26
N ALA A 179 10.00 -3.88 -4.54
CA ALA A 179 10.69 -2.73 -3.94
C ALA A 179 11.69 -3.13 -2.84
N ILE A 180 11.37 -4.14 -2.04
CA ILE A 180 12.30 -4.70 -1.05
C ILE A 180 13.42 -5.47 -1.75
N GLY A 181 13.05 -6.32 -2.71
CA GLY A 181 13.95 -7.19 -3.48
C GLY A 181 15.01 -6.43 -4.25
N GLU A 182 14.68 -5.24 -4.79
CA GLU A 182 15.63 -4.32 -5.43
C GLU A 182 16.86 -4.06 -4.55
N TYR A 183 16.64 -3.84 -3.25
CA TYR A 183 17.72 -3.53 -2.30
C TYR A 183 18.35 -4.78 -1.70
N VAL A 184 17.59 -5.86 -1.53
CA VAL A 184 18.15 -7.16 -1.13
C VAL A 184 19.17 -7.65 -2.17
N ALA A 185 18.84 -7.59 -3.46
CA ALA A 185 19.75 -7.99 -4.55
C ALA A 185 21.05 -7.14 -4.58
N GLN A 186 20.96 -5.85 -4.28
CA GLN A 186 22.13 -4.97 -4.19
C GLN A 186 23.01 -5.28 -2.97
N LEU A 187 22.38 -5.62 -1.84
CA LEU A 187 23.08 -5.94 -0.59
C LEU A 187 23.72 -7.33 -0.64
N ASN A 188 23.15 -8.25 -1.42
CA ASN A 188 23.63 -9.62 -1.55
C ASN A 188 23.54 -10.12 -3.01
N PRO A 189 24.52 -9.73 -3.86
CA PRO A 189 24.55 -10.12 -5.28
C PRO A 189 24.77 -11.62 -5.54
N ALA A 190 25.04 -12.41 -4.50
CA ALA A 190 25.25 -13.86 -4.62
C ALA A 190 23.92 -14.65 -4.68
N LEU A 191 22.80 -14.03 -4.29
CA LEU A 191 21.49 -14.67 -4.31
C LEU A 191 20.93 -14.76 -5.73
N SER A 192 20.21 -15.84 -6.01
CA SER A 192 19.40 -15.94 -7.22
C SER A 192 18.19 -15.00 -7.15
N PRO A 193 17.54 -14.65 -8.28
CA PRO A 193 16.31 -13.85 -8.25
C PRO A 193 15.18 -14.47 -7.39
N ASP A 194 15.09 -15.80 -7.36
CA ASP A 194 14.10 -16.52 -6.56
C ASP A 194 14.41 -16.44 -5.05
N ASP A 195 15.69 -16.56 -4.69
CA ASP A 195 16.15 -16.35 -3.31
C ASP A 195 15.90 -14.90 -2.85
N VAL A 196 16.19 -13.92 -3.70
CA VAL A 196 15.89 -12.50 -3.43
C VAL A 196 14.40 -12.31 -3.17
N HIS A 197 13.54 -12.92 -3.98
CA HIS A 197 12.09 -12.85 -3.79
C HIS A 197 11.67 -13.49 -2.46
N SER A 198 12.23 -14.66 -2.13
CA SER A 198 11.96 -15.37 -0.88
C SER A 198 12.35 -14.54 0.36
N VAL A 199 13.51 -13.88 0.32
CA VAL A 199 13.97 -12.97 1.39
C VAL A 199 13.06 -11.73 1.48
N ALA A 200 12.70 -11.12 0.35
CA ALA A 200 11.82 -9.97 0.31
C ALA A 200 10.43 -10.28 0.88
N LEU A 201 9.86 -11.43 0.51
CA LEU A 201 8.60 -11.93 1.05
C LEU A 201 8.71 -12.16 2.55
N PHE A 202 9.77 -12.82 3.04
CA PHE A 202 9.96 -13.05 4.47
C PHE A 202 10.04 -11.74 5.27
N ILE A 203 10.75 -10.73 4.76
CA ILE A 203 10.82 -9.40 5.38
C ILE A 203 9.43 -8.75 5.41
N SER A 204 8.69 -8.75 4.29
CA SER A 204 7.34 -8.16 4.21
C SER A 204 6.38 -8.86 5.18
N ALA A 205 6.28 -10.19 5.09
CA ALA A 205 5.41 -11.01 5.92
C ALA A 205 5.72 -10.86 7.42
N SER A 206 7.00 -10.74 7.79
CA SER A 206 7.41 -10.51 9.18
C SER A 206 6.96 -9.15 9.71
N MET A 207 7.00 -8.11 8.88
CA MET A 207 6.46 -6.79 9.25
C MET A 207 4.93 -6.83 9.34
N GLU A 208 4.26 -7.43 8.37
CA GLU A 208 2.80 -7.55 8.35
C GLU A 208 2.24 -8.35 9.52
N GLY A 209 2.96 -9.40 9.95
CA GLY A 209 2.63 -10.20 11.13
C GLY A 209 2.59 -9.38 12.42
N SER A 210 3.16 -8.17 12.44
CA SER A 210 3.03 -7.25 13.57
C SER A 210 1.65 -6.61 13.70
N THR A 211 0.88 -6.53 12.61
CA THR A 211 -0.44 -5.87 12.54
C THR A 211 -1.42 -6.31 13.65
N PRO A 212 -1.67 -7.61 13.89
CA PRO A 212 -2.61 -8.04 14.93
C PRO A 212 -2.14 -7.76 16.36
N PHE A 213 -0.84 -7.55 16.60
CA PHE A 213 -0.27 -7.40 17.94
C PHE A 213 0.11 -5.95 18.29
N LEU A 214 0.67 -5.22 17.32
CA LEU A 214 1.31 -3.92 17.48
C LEU A 214 0.61 -2.79 16.71
N GLY A 215 -0.38 -3.11 15.88
CA GLY A 215 -1.15 -2.13 15.11
C GLY A 215 -2.01 -1.20 15.98
N HIS A 216 -2.77 -0.34 15.31
CA HIS A 216 -3.69 0.60 15.93
C HIS A 216 -4.65 -0.09 16.91
N GLY A 217 -4.73 0.44 18.14
CA GLY A 217 -5.63 -0.07 19.19
C GLY A 217 -5.27 -1.46 19.73
N LYS A 218 -4.14 -2.07 19.32
CA LYS A 218 -3.74 -3.39 19.80
C LYS A 218 -3.03 -3.33 21.16
N PRO A 219 -3.14 -4.37 22.02
CA PRO A 219 -2.64 -4.33 23.40
C PRO A 219 -1.15 -4.05 23.54
N TRP A 220 -0.35 -4.44 22.54
CA TRP A 220 1.10 -4.29 22.55
C TRP A 220 1.61 -3.16 21.65
N ALA A 221 0.75 -2.25 21.16
CA ALA A 221 1.16 -1.13 20.30
C ALA A 221 2.33 -0.31 20.88
N HIS A 222 2.40 -0.16 22.21
CA HIS A 222 3.50 0.51 22.93
C HIS A 222 4.88 -0.16 22.72
N LYS A 223 4.94 -1.40 22.24
CA LYS A 223 6.18 -2.13 21.92
C LYS A 223 6.71 -1.85 20.51
N MET A 224 5.97 -1.14 19.66
CA MET A 224 6.38 -0.90 18.28
C MET A 224 7.79 -0.28 18.15
N PRO A 225 8.21 0.71 18.97
CA PRO A 225 9.57 1.25 18.85
C PRO A 225 10.68 0.19 19.02
N ALA A 226 10.50 -0.74 19.98
CA ALA A 226 11.45 -1.82 20.20
C ALA A 226 11.40 -2.84 19.04
N PHE A 227 10.20 -3.17 18.56
CA PHE A 227 10.02 -4.06 17.41
C PHE A 227 10.66 -3.49 16.14
N THR A 228 10.47 -2.20 15.87
CA THR A 228 11.09 -1.48 14.75
C THR A 228 12.61 -1.50 14.83
N ALA A 229 13.20 -1.28 16.01
CA ALA A 229 14.65 -1.34 16.18
C ALA A 229 15.22 -2.76 15.91
N LEU A 230 14.52 -3.78 16.40
CA LEU A 230 14.88 -5.18 16.15
C LEU A 230 14.78 -5.51 14.66
N ALA A 231 13.62 -5.24 14.05
CA ALA A 231 13.35 -5.46 12.63
C ALA A 231 14.39 -4.78 11.71
N ALA A 232 14.66 -3.48 11.93
CA ALA A 232 15.62 -2.73 11.14
C ALA A 232 17.05 -3.29 11.24
N THR A 233 17.42 -3.88 12.38
CA THR A 233 18.74 -4.50 12.56
C THR A 233 18.77 -5.90 11.97
N SER A 234 17.79 -6.74 12.30
CA SER A 234 17.74 -8.15 11.92
C SER A 234 17.52 -8.34 10.43
N PHE A 235 16.61 -7.57 9.82
CA PHE A 235 16.32 -7.71 8.39
C PHE A 235 17.46 -7.20 7.51
N ILE A 236 18.13 -6.12 7.91
CA ILE A 236 19.33 -5.65 7.22
C ILE A 236 20.46 -6.67 7.34
N HIS A 237 20.68 -7.24 8.52
CA HIS A 237 21.66 -8.30 8.70
C HIS A 237 21.32 -9.50 7.80
N LEU A 238 20.09 -10.01 7.88
CA LEU A 238 19.60 -11.12 7.06
C LEU A 238 19.81 -10.86 5.56
N ALA A 239 19.40 -9.70 5.06
CA ALA A 239 19.53 -9.34 3.65
C ALA A 239 20.99 -9.37 3.17
N LYS A 240 21.95 -9.09 4.05
CA LYS A 240 23.39 -9.08 3.73
C LYS A 240 24.06 -10.45 3.88
N THR A 241 23.56 -11.32 4.75
CA THR A 241 24.31 -12.52 5.19
C THR A 241 23.66 -13.84 4.82
N VAL A 242 22.36 -13.86 4.51
CA VAL A 242 21.66 -15.10 4.16
C VAL A 242 22.26 -15.71 2.89
N THR A 243 22.39 -17.04 2.88
CA THR A 243 22.88 -17.79 1.74
C THR A 243 21.75 -18.63 1.11
N ALA A 244 21.92 -19.03 -0.15
CA ALA A 244 20.99 -19.97 -0.79
C ALA A 244 20.86 -21.30 0.00
N ARG A 245 21.92 -21.72 0.70
CA ARG A 245 21.87 -22.90 1.59
C ARG A 245 20.92 -22.67 2.78
N ASP A 246 20.95 -21.49 3.39
CA ASP A 246 20.07 -21.17 4.51
C ASP A 246 18.59 -21.13 4.06
N ILE A 247 18.34 -20.61 2.85
CA ILE A 247 17.00 -20.51 2.26
C ILE A 247 16.46 -21.88 1.85
N ALA A 248 17.29 -22.73 1.24
CA ALA A 248 16.94 -24.12 0.95
C ALA A 248 16.62 -24.93 2.21
N GLY A 249 17.03 -24.41 3.39
CA GLY A 249 16.65 -24.91 4.70
C GLY A 249 17.36 -26.20 5.09
N LEU A 250 16.79 -26.87 6.10
CA LEU A 250 17.20 -28.20 6.53
C LEU A 250 16.66 -29.23 5.52
N ILE A 251 17.24 -29.31 4.32
CA ILE A 251 17.05 -30.51 3.49
C ILE A 251 17.57 -31.66 4.33
N SER A 252 16.65 -32.49 4.83
CA SER A 252 16.98 -33.59 5.71
C SER A 252 17.99 -34.48 4.98
N GLU A 253 19.08 -34.80 5.67
CA GLU A 253 19.91 -35.99 5.43
C GLU A 253 19.06 -37.25 5.67
N THR A 254 18.02 -37.45 4.86
CA THR A 254 17.24 -38.68 4.79
C THR A 254 17.12 -39.09 3.34
N ALA A 255 18.18 -39.74 2.88
CA ALA A 255 18.15 -40.82 1.92
C ALA A 255 19.22 -41.84 2.32
#